data_AF-M0F891-F1
#
_entry.id   AF-M0F891-F1
#
_cell.length_a   1.000
_cell.length_b   1.000
_cell.length_c   1.000
_cell.angle_alpha   90.00
_cell.angle_beta   90.00
_cell.angle_gamma   90.00
#
_symmetry.space_group_name_H-M   'P 1'
#
loop_
_entity.id
_entity.type
_entity.pdbx_description
1 polymer ?
#
loop_
_entity_poly.entity_id
_entity_poly.type
_entity_poly.pdbx_seq_one_letter_code
_entity_poly.pdbx_strand_id
1 'polypeptide(L)' 'MLSKQFIKQIVRLEPPSTTHHECRYCGYSVEKDVDECPQCGSYEIAAYDLK' A
#
# COMPACT_ATOMS: atom_id res chain seq x y z
N MET A 1 -25.83 -16.78 -33.08
CA MET A 1 -25.45 -17.10 -31.68
C MET A 1 -24.31 -16.16 -31.29
N LEU A 2 -24.60 -15.12 -30.52
CA LEU A 2 -23.62 -14.08 -30.17
C LEU A 2 -22.74 -14.60 -29.03
N SER A 3 -21.46 -14.81 -29.34
CA SER A 3 -20.46 -15.36 -28.43
C SER A 3 -20.14 -14.38 -27.31
N LYS A 4 -20.44 -14.80 -26.08
CA LYS A 4 -19.97 -14.18 -24.85
C LYS A 4 -18.46 -14.39 -24.75
N GLN A 5 -17.66 -13.42 -25.20
CA GLN A 5 -16.23 -13.44 -24.94
C GLN A 5 -15.83 -12.26 -24.05
N PHE A 6 -16.02 -12.52 -22.75
CA PHE A 6 -15.20 -12.09 -21.62
C PHE A 6 -14.45 -10.77 -21.76
N ILE A 7 -15.03 -9.74 -21.14
CA ILE A 7 -14.33 -8.51 -20.76
C ILE A 7 -13.20 -8.90 -19.79
N LYS A 8 -11.99 -9.12 -20.30
CA LYS A 8 -10.78 -9.11 -19.48
C LYS A 8 -10.48 -7.66 -19.12
N GLN A 9 -11.23 -7.13 -18.16
CA GLN A 9 -10.82 -5.97 -17.38
C GLN A 9 -9.60 -6.41 -16.58
N ILE A 10 -8.43 -6.29 -17.22
CA ILE A 10 -7.14 -6.29 -16.54
C ILE A 10 -7.17 -5.02 -15.72
N VAL A 11 -7.65 -5.13 -14.47
CA VAL A 11 -7.30 -4.18 -13.42
C VAL A 11 -5.78 -4.12 -13.49
N ARG A 12 -5.24 -3.00 -13.96
CA ARG A 12 -3.83 -2.67 -13.76
C ARG A 12 -3.65 -2.55 -12.25
N LEU A 13 -3.51 -3.69 -11.58
CA LEU A 13 -2.76 -3.76 -10.34
C LEU A 13 -1.38 -3.36 -10.78
N GLU A 14 -1.07 -2.07 -10.63
CA GLU A 14 0.30 -1.61 -10.58
C GLU A 14 1.06 -2.62 -9.72
N PRO A 15 2.22 -3.12 -10.18
CA PRO A 15 2.98 -4.09 -9.40
C PRO A 15 3.04 -3.55 -7.96
N PRO A 16 2.73 -4.36 -6.92
CA PRO A 16 2.78 -3.86 -5.56
C PRO A 16 4.22 -3.40 -5.34
N SER A 17 4.47 -2.10 -5.51
CA SER A 17 5.67 -1.46 -5.02
C SER A 17 5.63 -1.81 -3.55
N THR A 18 6.53 -2.70 -3.13
CA THR A 18 6.55 -3.21 -1.77
C THR A 18 7.18 -2.11 -0.94
N THR A 19 6.44 -1.02 -0.81
CA THR A 19 6.83 0.15 -0.05
C THR A 19 6.43 -0.12 1.39
N HIS A 20 7.42 -0.41 2.21
CA HIS A 20 7.23 -0.63 3.64
C HIS A 20 7.14 0.71 4.35
N HIS A 21 6.06 0.92 5.12
CA HIS A 21 5.88 2.13 5.90
C HIS A 21 6.05 1.81 7.38
N GLU A 22 6.79 2.65 8.11
CA GLU A 22 7.11 2.43 9.52
C GLU A 22 7.10 3.75 10.30
N CYS A 23 6.51 3.73 11.50
CA CYS A 23 6.60 4.87 12.40
C CYS A 23 8.02 4.99 12.98
N ARG A 24 8.68 6.13 12.75
CA ARG A 24 10.03 6.40 13.24
C ARG A 24 10.12 6.54 14.76
N TYR A 25 8.99 6.75 15.41
CA TYR A 25 8.93 6.95 16.85
C TYR A 25 8.81 5.65 17.62
N CYS A 26 7.94 4.73 17.19
CA CYS A 26 7.67 3.48 17.91
C CYS A 26 8.04 2.20 17.15
N GLY A 27 8.44 2.30 15.88
CA GLY A 27 8.80 1.17 15.02
C GLY A 27 7.59 0.35 14.51
N TYR A 28 6.37 0.83 14.71
CA TYR A 28 5.18 0.13 14.23
C TYR A 28 5.11 0.20 12.70
N SER A 29 4.93 -0.94 12.03
CA SER A 29 4.69 -0.99 10.58
C SER A 29 3.28 -0.48 10.27
N VAL A 30 3.20 0.57 9.47
CA VAL A 30 1.96 1.26 9.12
C VAL A 30 1.50 0.82 7.73
N GLU A 31 0.19 0.85 7.50
CA GLU A 31 -0.34 0.69 6.15
C GLU A 31 0.00 1.91 5.27
N LYS A 32 -0.07 1.72 3.94
CA LYS A 32 0.03 2.83 3.00
C LYS A 32 -1.11 3.83 3.24
N ASP A 33 -0.86 5.10 2.94
CA ASP A 33 -1.85 6.20 3.04
C ASP A 33 -2.29 6.56 4.48
N VAL A 34 -1.46 6.26 5.48
CA VAL A 34 -1.70 6.65 6.86
C VAL A 34 -0.70 7.71 7.29
N ASP A 35 -1.21 8.90 7.61
CA ASP A 35 -0.39 10.05 8.05
C ASP A 35 -0.04 10.00 9.55
N GLU A 36 -0.81 9.27 10.37
CA GLU A 36 -0.64 9.19 11.82
C GLU A 36 -0.53 7.73 12.29
N CYS A 37 0.51 7.44 13.08
CA CYS A 37 0.70 6.10 13.62
C CYS A 37 -0.44 5.72 14.59
N PRO A 38 -1.22 4.67 14.30
CA PRO A 38 -2.36 4.28 15.15
C PRO A 38 -1.93 3.73 16.52
N GLN A 39 -0.64 3.42 16.70
CA GLN A 39 -0.13 2.86 17.94
C GLN A 39 0.39 3.92 18.92
N CYS A 40 0.84 5.08 18.44
CA CYS A 40 1.43 6.11 19.30
C CYS A 40 1.00 7.55 19.00
N GLY A 41 0.23 7.78 17.92
CA GLY A 41 -0.23 9.11 17.50
C GLY A 41 0.86 9.98 16.86
N SER A 42 2.04 9.42 16.54
CA SER A 42 3.10 10.17 15.86
C SER A 42 2.85 10.28 14.36
N TYR A 43 3.10 11.45 13.78
CA TYR A 43 3.03 11.70 12.34
C TYR A 43 4.34 11.40 11.59
N GLU A 44 5.38 10.98 12.32
CA GLU A 44 6.69 10.70 11.75
C GLU A 44 6.71 9.28 11.14
N ILE A 45 6.21 9.14 9.91
CA ILE A 45 6.17 7.88 9.16
C ILE A 45 7.25 7.87 8.08
N ALA A 46 8.11 6.85 8.10
CA ALA A 46 9.09 6.58 7.05
C ALA A 46 8.51 5.61 6.01
N ALA A 47 8.92 5.77 4.76
CA ALA A 47 8.59 4.87 3.66
C ALA A 47 9.87 4.35 3.00
N TYR A 48 9.95 3.04 2.79
CA TYR A 48 11.09 2.34 2.20
C TYR A 48 10.63 1.56 0.98
N ASP A 49 11.16 1.90 -0.19
CA ASP A 49 10.98 1.07 -1.38
C ASP A 49 11.88 -0.18 -1.30
N LEU A 50 11.26 -1.34 -1.07
CA LEU A 50 11.96 -2.62 -1.12
C LEU A 50 12.03 -3.06 -2.59
N LYS A 51 13.13 -2.68 -3.26
CA LYS A 51 13.50 -3.13 -4.61
C LYS A 51 14.41 -4.35 -4.58
#